data_AF-A6NEC2-F1
#
_entry.id   AF-A6NEC2-F1
#
_cell.length_a   1.000
_cell.length_b   1.000
_cell.length_c   1.000
_cell.angle_alpha   90.00
_cell.angle_beta   90.00
_cell.angle_gamma   90.00
#
_symmetry.space_group_name_H-M   'P 1'
#
loop_
_entity.id
_entity.type
_entity.pdbx_description
1 polymer ?
#
loop_
_entity_poly.entity_id
_entity_poly.type
_entity_poly.pdbx_seq_one_letter_code
_entity_poly.pdbx_strand_id
1 'polypeptide(L)'
;MWLAAAAPSLARRLLFLGPPPPPLLLLVFSRSSRRRLHSLGLAAMPEKRPFERLPADVSPINCSLCLKPDLLDFTFEGKLEAAAQVRQATNQIVMNCADIDIITASYAPEGDEEIHATGFNYQNEDEKVTLSFPSTLQTGTGTLKIDFVGELNDKMKGFYRSKYTTPSGEVRYAAVTQFEATDARRAFPCWDERAIKATFDISLVVPKDRVALSNMNVIDRKPYPDDENLVEVKFARTPVTSTYLVAFVVGEYDFVETRSKDGVCVCVYTPVGKAEQGKFALEVAAKTLPFYKDYFNVPYPLPKIDLIAIADFAAGAMENWDLVTYRETALLIDPKNSCSSSRQWVALVVGHELAHQWFGNLVTMEWWTHLRLNEGFASWIEYLCVDHCFPEYDIWTQFVSADYTRAQELDALDNSHPIEVSVGHPSEVDEIFDAISYSKGASVIRMLHDYIGDKDFKKGMNMYLTKFQQKNAAAGNL
;
A
#
# COMPACT_ATOMS: atom_id res chain seq x y z
N MET A 1 0.26 -29.23 -48.12
CA MET A 1 1.62 -29.57 -48.59
C MET A 1 2.50 -28.34 -48.28
N TRP A 2 2.82 -28.16 -47.00
CA TRP A 2 4.15 -28.39 -46.41
C TRP A 2 5.29 -27.55 -47.02
N LEU A 3 5.67 -26.53 -46.23
CA LEU A 3 7.02 -26.10 -45.85
C LEU A 3 7.91 -25.27 -46.82
N ALA A 4 8.15 -24.03 -46.34
CA ALA A 4 9.40 -23.55 -45.74
C ALA A 4 10.37 -22.65 -46.55
N ALA A 5 10.85 -21.64 -45.79
CA ALA A 5 12.12 -20.89 -45.84
C ALA A 5 11.92 -19.39 -46.17
N ALA A 6 12.52 -18.41 -45.50
CA ALA A 6 13.30 -18.31 -44.27
C ALA A 6 13.39 -16.80 -43.87
N ALA A 7 13.82 -16.55 -42.64
CA ALA A 7 13.96 -15.31 -41.85
C ALA A 7 14.94 -14.23 -42.46
N PRO A 8 15.31 -13.08 -41.79
CA PRO A 8 15.08 -12.71 -40.39
C PRO A 8 14.86 -11.21 -40.00
N SER A 9 14.54 -11.11 -38.70
CA SER A 9 14.41 -10.05 -37.69
C SER A 9 15.03 -8.65 -37.85
N LEU A 10 14.23 -7.66 -37.42
CA LEU A 10 14.63 -6.41 -36.76
C LEU A 10 13.59 -6.14 -35.64
N ALA A 11 13.91 -6.50 -34.40
CA ALA A 11 13.07 -6.20 -33.24
C ALA A 11 13.88 -5.38 -32.22
N ARG A 12 13.55 -4.09 -32.13
CA ARG A 12 13.98 -3.18 -31.06
C ARG A 12 13.40 -3.66 -29.73
N ARG A 13 14.26 -3.97 -28.76
CA ARG A 13 13.88 -4.14 -27.35
C ARG A 13 13.52 -2.78 -26.75
N LEU A 14 12.25 -2.61 -26.38
CA LEU A 14 11.79 -1.63 -25.39
C LEU A 14 11.83 -2.32 -24.02
N LEU A 15 12.62 -1.80 -23.08
CA LEU A 15 12.54 -2.08 -21.65
C LEU A 15 12.36 -0.73 -20.93
N PHE A 16 11.10 -0.44 -20.61
CA PHE A 16 10.58 0.59 -19.70
C PHE A 16 9.86 -0.21 -18.60
N LEU A 17 9.77 0.13 -17.31
CA LEU A 17 10.32 1.18 -16.46
C LEU A 17 9.98 0.69 -15.03
N GLY A 18 10.95 0.66 -14.10
CA GLY A 18 10.63 1.11 -12.74
C GLY A 18 10.33 2.61 -12.79
N PRO A 19 9.72 3.23 -11.78
CA PRO A 19 9.37 4.65 -11.84
C PRO A 19 10.59 5.49 -12.27
N PRO A 20 10.46 6.40 -13.24
CA PRO A 20 11.59 7.16 -13.76
C PRO A 20 12.07 8.17 -12.70
N PRO A 21 13.40 8.35 -12.52
CA PRO A 21 13.92 9.38 -11.63
C PRO A 21 13.67 10.79 -12.22
N PRO A 22 13.44 11.80 -11.38
CA PRO A 22 13.29 13.19 -11.82
C PRO A 22 14.60 13.74 -12.44
N PRO A 23 14.54 14.68 -13.41
CA PRO A 23 15.73 15.15 -14.11
C PRO A 23 16.54 16.14 -13.25
N LEU A 24 17.78 15.77 -12.87
CA LEU A 24 18.74 16.69 -12.26
C LEU A 24 19.60 17.37 -13.34
N LEU A 25 19.66 18.71 -13.27
CA LEU A 25 20.43 19.58 -14.15
C LEU A 25 21.94 19.36 -13.97
N LEU A 26 22.63 18.79 -14.97
CA LEU A 26 24.09 18.63 -14.98
C LEU A 26 24.77 19.90 -15.52
N LEU A 27 25.33 20.71 -14.63
CA LEU A 27 26.30 21.76 -14.96
C LEU A 27 27.66 21.12 -15.24
N VAL A 28 28.07 21.13 -16.50
CA VAL A 28 29.40 20.71 -16.96
C VAL A 28 30.44 21.77 -16.58
N PHE A 29 31.41 21.42 -15.73
CA PHE A 29 32.64 22.19 -15.60
C PHE A 29 33.85 21.37 -16.07
N SER A 30 34.47 21.89 -17.14
CA SER A 30 35.70 21.43 -17.77
C SER A 30 36.92 21.59 -16.84
N ARG A 31 37.79 20.57 -16.83
CA ARG A 31 39.08 20.55 -16.13
C ARG A 31 40.06 21.53 -16.78
N SER A 32 40.50 22.56 -16.07
CA SER A 32 41.87 23.09 -16.25
C SER A 32 42.39 23.81 -15.01
N SER A 33 43.68 23.60 -14.74
CA SER A 33 44.58 24.44 -13.95
C SER A 33 44.39 24.54 -12.42
N ARG A 34 45.25 23.79 -11.70
CA ARG A 34 45.65 24.07 -10.31
C ARG A 34 46.18 25.50 -10.18
N ARG A 35 45.55 26.34 -9.34
CA ARG A 35 46.20 27.43 -8.58
C ARG A 35 45.28 27.88 -7.43
N ARG A 36 45.89 28.07 -6.26
CA ARG A 36 45.26 28.46 -4.99
C ARG A 36 44.50 29.79 -5.15
N LEU A 37 43.27 29.84 -4.66
CA LEU A 37 42.59 31.09 -4.31
C LEU A 37 41.64 30.86 -3.14
N HIS A 38 41.57 31.91 -2.34
CA HIS A 38 41.02 31.99 -0.99
C HIS A 38 39.51 31.75 -0.89
N SER A 39 39.12 31.35 0.33
CA SER A 39 37.80 31.32 0.94
C SER A 39 36.68 32.08 0.21
N LEU A 40 35.72 31.32 -0.30
CA LEU A 40 34.32 31.72 -0.39
C LEU A 40 33.55 30.76 0.51
N GLY A 41 33.01 31.29 1.62
CA GLY A 41 32.21 30.52 2.55
C GLY A 41 31.00 29.92 1.83
N LEU A 42 30.85 28.60 1.88
CA LEU A 42 29.56 27.96 1.66
C LEU A 42 28.65 28.44 2.79
N ALA A 43 27.66 29.27 2.46
CA ALA A 43 26.55 29.52 3.37
C ALA A 43 25.88 28.18 3.64
N ALA A 44 25.92 27.73 4.90
CA ALA A 44 25.23 26.54 5.35
C ALA A 44 23.74 26.71 5.02
N MET A 45 23.15 25.73 4.33
CA MET A 45 21.70 25.67 4.22
C MET A 45 21.12 25.58 5.64
N PRO A 46 20.03 26.31 5.96
CA PRO A 46 19.41 26.21 7.26
C PRO A 46 19.06 24.74 7.54
N GLU A 47 19.51 24.20 8.68
CA GLU A 47 19.12 22.86 9.12
C GLU A 47 17.59 22.78 9.15
N LYS A 48 17.01 21.84 8.40
CA LYS A 48 15.57 21.56 8.47
C LYS A 48 15.23 21.18 9.92
N ARG A 49 14.12 21.70 10.45
CA ARG A 49 13.61 21.33 11.77
C ARG A 49 13.45 19.80 11.81
N PRO A 50 13.93 19.11 12.88
CA PRO A 50 13.73 17.67 13.02
C PRO A 50 12.25 17.33 12.97
N PHE A 51 11.89 16.29 12.22
CA PHE A 51 10.51 15.79 12.19
C PHE A 51 10.12 15.26 13.57
N GLU A 52 9.01 15.78 14.11
CA GLU A 52 8.45 15.31 15.36
C GLU A 52 7.32 14.30 15.07
N ARG A 53 7.37 13.14 15.70
CA ARG A 53 6.30 12.13 15.64
C ARG A 53 5.03 12.65 16.32
N LEU A 54 3.89 12.03 16.04
CA LEU A 54 2.64 12.33 16.76
C LEU A 54 2.82 12.09 18.27
N PRO A 55 2.20 12.93 19.12
CA PRO A 55 2.12 12.68 20.56
C PRO A 55 1.46 11.32 20.86
N ALA A 56 1.95 10.63 21.90
CA ALA A 56 1.41 9.35 22.36
C ALA A 56 0.33 9.52 23.45
N ASP A 57 -0.19 10.73 23.63
CA ASP A 57 -1.20 11.07 24.64
C ASP A 57 -2.58 10.49 24.29
N VAL A 58 -2.91 10.40 23.00
CA VAL A 58 -4.16 9.81 22.50
C VAL A 58 -3.85 8.78 21.41
N SER A 59 -4.47 7.61 21.51
CA SER A 59 -4.32 6.54 20.51
C SER A 59 -5.66 5.94 20.09
N PRO A 60 -5.85 5.57 18.82
CA PRO A 60 -7.06 4.90 18.35
C PRO A 60 -7.10 3.43 18.81
N ILE A 61 -8.31 2.92 19.00
CA ILE A 61 -8.62 1.49 19.22
C ILE A 61 -9.39 0.95 18.02
N ASN A 62 -10.42 1.69 17.60
CA ASN A 62 -11.27 1.35 16.47
C ASN A 62 -11.67 2.64 15.75
N CYS A 63 -11.72 2.61 14.43
CA CYS A 63 -12.14 3.73 13.59
C CYS A 63 -13.31 3.29 12.71
N SER A 64 -14.50 3.82 12.99
CA SER A 64 -15.66 3.69 12.10
C SER A 64 -15.63 4.82 11.08
N LEU A 65 -15.53 4.46 9.80
CA LEU A 65 -15.38 5.39 8.69
C LEU A 65 -16.53 5.20 7.70
N CYS A 66 -17.33 6.25 7.52
CA CYS A 66 -18.36 6.31 6.49
C CYS A 66 -17.97 7.36 5.44
N LEU A 67 -17.84 6.93 4.18
CA LEU A 67 -17.45 7.80 3.06
C LEU A 67 -18.51 7.80 1.98
N LYS A 68 -18.79 8.98 1.42
CA LYS A 68 -19.72 9.20 0.31
C LYS A 68 -18.98 9.94 -0.81
N PRO A 69 -18.31 9.21 -1.74
CA PRO A 69 -17.65 9.82 -2.88
C PRO A 69 -18.63 10.29 -3.95
N ASP A 70 -18.36 11.47 -4.51
CA ASP A 70 -19.03 12.01 -5.70
C ASP A 70 -18.07 11.96 -6.90
N LEU A 71 -18.38 11.07 -7.85
CA LEU A 71 -17.56 10.84 -9.05
C LEU A 71 -17.80 11.89 -10.16
N LEU A 72 -18.76 12.82 -9.99
CA LEU A 72 -19.03 13.91 -10.93
C LEU A 72 -18.31 15.18 -10.50
N ASP A 73 -18.46 15.55 -9.22
CA ASP A 73 -17.84 16.76 -8.65
C ASP A 73 -16.41 16.50 -8.13
N PHE A 74 -15.98 15.24 -8.12
CA PHE A 74 -14.66 14.80 -7.63
C PHE A 74 -14.38 15.21 -6.18
N THR A 75 -15.40 15.07 -5.33
CA THR A 75 -15.30 15.31 -3.89
C THR A 75 -15.77 14.09 -3.11
N PHE A 76 -15.60 14.10 -1.80
CA PHE A 76 -16.25 13.13 -0.93
C PHE A 76 -16.60 13.74 0.42
N GLU A 77 -17.72 13.31 0.98
CA GLU A 77 -18.07 13.57 2.38
C GLU A 77 -17.60 12.39 3.23
N GLY A 78 -17.08 12.66 4.41
CA GLY A 78 -16.60 11.65 5.34
C GLY A 78 -17.05 11.88 6.78
N LYS A 79 -17.34 10.79 7.47
CA LYS A 79 -17.60 10.74 8.90
C LYS A 79 -16.68 9.73 9.56
N LEU A 80 -15.93 10.18 10.55
CA LEU A 80 -15.08 9.35 11.38
C LEU A 80 -15.64 9.32 12.80
N GLU A 81 -15.90 8.13 13.32
CA GLU A 81 -16.12 7.88 14.74
C GLU A 81 -15.01 6.94 15.25
N ALA A 82 -14.01 7.52 15.91
CA ALA A 82 -12.86 6.79 16.43
C ALA A 82 -13.02 6.55 17.94
N ALA A 83 -13.13 5.29 18.35
CA ALA A 83 -12.91 4.91 19.74
C ALA A 83 -11.44 5.17 20.08
N ALA A 84 -11.18 6.14 20.95
CA ALA A 84 -9.86 6.61 21.30
C ALA A 84 -9.57 6.42 22.79
N GLN A 85 -8.31 6.18 23.11
CA GLN A 85 -7.80 6.10 24.48
C GLN A 85 -6.94 7.32 24.77
N VAL A 86 -7.36 8.12 25.74
CA VAL A 86 -6.57 9.20 26.33
C VAL A 86 -5.68 8.60 27.41
N ARG A 87 -4.38 8.52 27.13
CA ARG A 87 -3.34 7.97 28.01
C ARG A 87 -2.77 9.02 28.95
N GLN A 88 -2.75 10.27 28.52
CA GLN A 88 -2.32 11.41 29.33
C GLN A 88 -3.36 12.52 29.21
N ALA A 89 -3.69 13.14 30.34
CA ALA A 89 -4.68 14.21 30.36
C ALA A 89 -4.22 15.37 29.45
N THR A 90 -5.06 15.77 28.51
CA THR A 90 -4.73 16.73 27.46
C THR A 90 -5.97 17.54 27.10
N ASN A 91 -5.81 18.76 26.62
CA ASN A 91 -6.89 19.56 26.03
C ASN A 91 -6.81 19.59 24.50
N GLN A 92 -5.93 18.77 23.91
CA GLN A 92 -5.67 18.74 22.48
C GLN A 92 -5.57 17.31 21.98
N ILE A 93 -6.04 17.07 20.76
CA ILE A 93 -5.80 15.83 20.02
C ILE A 93 -5.05 16.21 18.75
N VAL A 94 -3.85 15.66 18.56
CA VAL A 94 -3.02 15.90 17.37
C VAL A 94 -3.10 14.68 16.45
N MET A 95 -3.38 14.90 15.18
CA MET A 95 -3.59 13.87 14.17
C MET A 95 -2.88 14.26 12.87
N ASN A 96 -2.65 13.30 11.96
CA ASN A 96 -2.32 13.62 10.58
C ASN A 96 -3.57 13.98 9.79
N CYS A 97 -3.43 15.01 8.94
CA CYS A 97 -4.49 15.51 8.08
C CYS A 97 -3.85 16.34 6.95
N ALA A 98 -4.17 16.02 5.70
CA ALA A 98 -3.73 16.76 4.53
C ALA A 98 -4.83 16.75 3.47
N ASP A 99 -5.04 17.83 2.73
CA ASP A 99 -6.08 17.92 1.68
C ASP A 99 -7.52 17.56 2.16
N ILE A 100 -7.80 17.73 3.45
CA ILE A 100 -9.11 17.47 4.08
C ILE A 100 -9.55 18.71 4.87
N ASP A 101 -10.81 19.10 4.70
CA ASP A 101 -11.46 20.17 5.47
C ASP A 101 -12.37 19.56 6.55
N ILE A 102 -11.98 19.73 7.81
CA ILE A 102 -12.81 19.34 8.96
C ILE A 102 -13.95 20.35 9.14
N ILE A 103 -15.19 19.85 9.14
CA ILE A 103 -16.42 20.62 9.33
C ILE A 103 -16.78 20.68 10.82
N THR A 104 -16.79 19.53 11.49
CA THR A 104 -17.06 19.43 12.92
C THR A 104 -16.09 18.44 13.57
N ALA A 105 -15.76 18.67 14.84
CA ALA A 105 -15.13 17.64 15.66
C ALA A 105 -15.62 17.73 17.11
N SER A 106 -15.77 16.58 17.74
CA SER A 106 -16.19 16.46 19.13
C SER A 106 -15.62 15.19 19.76
N TYR A 107 -15.51 15.18 21.09
CA TYR A 107 -15.07 14.02 21.85
C TYR A 107 -16.10 13.72 22.93
N ALA A 108 -16.61 12.49 22.94
CA ALA A 108 -17.53 12.00 23.95
C ALA A 108 -16.78 11.00 24.87
N PRO A 109 -16.33 11.41 26.07
CA PRO A 109 -15.77 10.47 27.04
C PRO A 109 -16.82 9.44 27.46
N GLU A 110 -16.40 8.24 27.82
CA GLU A 110 -17.32 7.18 28.21
C GLU A 110 -18.08 7.56 29.50
N GLY A 111 -19.40 7.73 29.39
CA GLY A 111 -20.27 8.09 30.52
C GLY A 111 -20.44 9.60 30.77
N ASP A 112 -19.77 10.45 30.00
CA ASP A 112 -19.86 11.91 30.10
C ASP A 112 -20.53 12.54 28.87
N GLU A 113 -20.79 13.85 28.94
CA GLU A 113 -21.33 14.62 27.82
C GLU A 113 -20.32 14.83 26.70
N GLU A 114 -20.82 14.99 25.47
CA GLU A 114 -20.02 15.26 24.29
C GLU A 114 -19.42 16.68 24.33
N ILE A 115 -18.10 16.76 24.18
CA ILE A 115 -17.33 18.00 24.24
C ILE A 115 -16.96 18.41 22.81
N HIS A 116 -17.52 19.51 22.32
CA HIS A 116 -17.17 20.04 21.01
C HIS A 116 -15.79 20.71 21.02
N ALA A 117 -15.02 20.51 19.94
CA ALA A 117 -13.76 21.20 19.75
C ALA A 117 -13.98 22.72 19.53
N THR A 118 -13.10 23.54 20.09
CA THR A 118 -13.12 25.01 19.97
C THR A 118 -12.42 25.52 18.71
N GLY A 119 -11.64 24.67 18.04
CA GLY A 119 -10.98 25.02 16.78
C GLY A 119 -10.01 23.95 16.28
N PHE A 120 -9.63 24.09 15.01
CA PHE A 120 -8.73 23.20 14.29
C PHE A 120 -7.51 24.00 13.83
N ASN A 121 -6.32 23.66 14.33
CA ASN A 121 -5.08 24.29 13.90
C ASN A 121 -4.34 23.38 12.92
N TYR A 122 -4.34 23.73 11.63
CA TYR A 122 -3.66 22.98 10.58
C TYR A 122 -2.19 23.38 10.47
N GLN A 123 -1.31 22.39 10.52
CA GLN A 123 0.13 22.50 10.33
C GLN A 123 0.48 21.82 9.01
N ASN A 124 0.21 22.50 7.90
CA ASN A 124 0.29 21.92 6.55
C ASN A 124 1.69 21.42 6.17
N GLU A 125 2.75 22.03 6.70
CA GLU A 125 4.13 21.58 6.44
C GLU A 125 4.41 20.19 7.04
N ASP A 126 3.82 19.88 8.20
CA ASP A 126 3.95 18.59 8.88
C ASP A 126 2.78 17.64 8.58
N GLU A 127 1.81 18.08 7.77
CA GLU A 127 0.55 17.38 7.46
C GLU A 127 -0.20 16.92 8.73
N LYS A 128 -0.34 17.85 9.68
CA LYS A 128 -1.02 17.63 10.96
C LYS A 128 -2.16 18.60 11.19
N VAL A 129 -3.09 18.18 12.04
CA VAL A 129 -4.12 19.04 12.61
C VAL A 129 -4.16 18.86 14.13
N THR A 130 -4.32 19.95 14.86
CA THR A 130 -4.58 19.94 16.30
C THR A 130 -6.02 20.36 16.57
N LEU A 131 -6.81 19.42 17.11
CA LEU A 131 -8.16 19.68 17.62
C LEU A 131 -8.05 20.18 19.04
N SER A 132 -8.53 21.39 19.32
CA SER A 132 -8.50 21.98 20.67
C SER A 132 -9.84 21.82 21.37
N PHE A 133 -9.83 21.47 22.65
CA PHE A 133 -11.04 21.29 23.47
C PHE A 133 -11.09 22.34 24.59
N PRO A 134 -12.29 22.75 25.04
CA PRO A 134 -12.46 23.78 26.07
C PRO A 134 -12.04 23.31 27.47
N SER A 135 -12.05 22.00 27.71
CA SER A 135 -11.70 21.36 28.98
C SER A 135 -10.65 20.27 28.77
N THR A 136 -9.93 19.93 29.83
CA THR A 136 -8.96 18.83 29.81
C THR A 136 -9.70 17.49 29.71
N LEU A 137 -9.45 16.77 28.62
CA LEU A 137 -9.84 15.38 28.45
C LEU A 137 -9.08 14.53 29.47
N GLN A 138 -9.82 13.88 30.37
CA GLN A 138 -9.24 13.02 31.39
C GLN A 138 -8.78 11.69 30.78
N THR A 139 -7.85 11.02 31.45
CA THR A 139 -7.40 9.69 31.02
C THR A 139 -8.56 8.70 31.03
N GLY A 140 -8.72 7.94 29.96
CA GLY A 140 -9.85 7.03 29.78
C GLY A 140 -10.14 6.74 28.32
N THR A 141 -11.28 6.11 28.07
CA THR A 141 -11.82 5.81 26.75
C THR A 141 -12.92 6.80 26.37
N GLY A 142 -13.09 7.03 25.07
CA GLY A 142 -14.16 7.86 24.54
C GLY A 142 -14.22 7.76 23.01
N THR A 143 -15.17 8.48 22.42
CA THR A 143 -15.38 8.49 20.97
C THR A 143 -15.07 9.87 20.42
N LEU A 144 -14.06 9.97 19.56
CA LEU A 144 -13.77 11.15 18.75
C LEU A 144 -14.64 11.09 17.49
N LYS A 145 -15.47 12.09 17.26
CA LYS A 145 -16.31 12.22 16.07
C LYS A 145 -15.78 13.37 15.22
N ILE A 146 -15.64 13.15 13.91
CA ILE A 146 -15.19 14.16 12.95
C ILE A 146 -16.03 14.05 11.68
N ASP A 147 -16.70 15.14 11.31
CA ASP A 147 -17.27 15.30 9.97
C ASP A 147 -16.28 16.10 9.11
N PHE A 148 -16.00 15.65 7.90
CA PHE A 148 -15.03 16.27 7.01
C PHE A 148 -15.42 16.13 5.54
N VAL A 149 -14.80 16.93 4.69
CA VAL A 149 -14.88 16.84 3.23
C VAL A 149 -13.48 16.78 2.63
N GLY A 150 -13.35 16.09 1.51
CA GLY A 150 -12.09 15.98 0.77
C GLY A 150 -12.30 15.96 -0.74
N GLU A 151 -11.19 15.98 -1.47
CA GLU A 151 -11.17 15.95 -2.93
C GLU A 151 -10.71 14.58 -3.44
N LEU A 152 -11.43 14.02 -4.43
CA LEU A 152 -10.92 12.94 -5.29
C LEU A 152 -9.89 13.52 -6.26
N ASN A 153 -8.69 13.74 -5.73
CA ASN A 153 -7.56 14.35 -6.43
C ASN A 153 -7.08 13.51 -7.63
N ASP A 154 -6.19 14.05 -8.45
CA ASP A 154 -5.57 13.37 -9.61
C ASP A 154 -4.07 13.07 -9.42
N LYS A 155 -3.63 12.95 -8.17
CA LYS A 155 -2.22 12.75 -7.78
C LYS A 155 -1.83 11.27 -7.67
N MET A 156 -2.75 10.34 -7.97
CA MET A 156 -2.58 8.87 -7.81
C MET A 156 -2.19 8.44 -6.37
N LYS A 157 -2.61 9.22 -5.37
CA LYS A 157 -2.36 8.96 -3.94
C LYS A 157 -3.49 9.53 -3.07
N GLY A 158 -3.61 9.03 -1.85
CA GLY A 158 -4.75 9.32 -0.99
C GLY A 158 -6.00 8.68 -1.56
N PHE A 159 -7.15 9.34 -1.45
CA PHE A 159 -8.38 8.94 -2.14
C PHE A 159 -8.50 9.75 -3.43
N TYR A 160 -8.28 9.10 -4.58
CA TYR A 160 -8.08 9.78 -5.87
C TYR A 160 -9.02 9.24 -6.94
N ARG A 161 -9.20 10.02 -8.02
CA ARG A 161 -9.95 9.59 -9.21
C ARG A 161 -9.05 8.87 -10.20
N SER A 162 -9.44 7.67 -10.63
CA SER A 162 -8.84 6.97 -11.78
C SER A 162 -9.74 7.14 -13.00
N LYS A 163 -9.16 7.59 -14.11
CA LYS A 163 -9.85 7.78 -15.39
C LYS A 163 -9.73 6.50 -16.23
N TYR A 164 -10.83 6.04 -16.80
CA TYR A 164 -10.83 4.92 -17.75
C TYR A 164 -11.78 5.17 -18.91
N THR A 165 -11.62 4.37 -19.97
CA THR A 165 -12.49 4.41 -21.15
C THR A 165 -13.29 3.12 -21.21
N THR A 166 -14.61 3.23 -21.27
CA THR A 166 -15.54 2.10 -21.38
C THR A 166 -15.44 1.41 -22.75
N PRO A 167 -15.98 0.20 -22.91
CA PRO A 167 -16.05 -0.47 -24.22
C PRO A 167 -16.79 0.32 -25.31
N SER A 168 -17.69 1.24 -24.96
CA SER A 168 -18.38 2.13 -25.91
C SER A 168 -17.57 3.36 -26.31
N GLY A 169 -16.41 3.59 -25.69
CA GLY A 169 -15.55 4.76 -25.92
C GLY A 169 -15.84 5.96 -25.01
N GLU A 170 -16.78 5.83 -24.06
CA GLU A 170 -17.09 6.88 -23.09
C GLU A 170 -16.01 6.94 -21.99
N VAL A 171 -15.55 8.14 -21.64
CA VAL A 171 -14.65 8.36 -20.51
C VAL A 171 -15.44 8.36 -19.21
N ARG A 172 -15.00 7.56 -18.24
CA ARG A 172 -15.59 7.47 -16.90
C ARG A 172 -14.51 7.49 -15.83
N TYR A 173 -14.95 7.57 -14.58
CA TYR A 173 -14.09 7.67 -13.41
C TYR A 173 -14.45 6.62 -12.36
N ALA A 174 -13.42 6.16 -11.65
CA ALA A 174 -13.50 5.37 -10.43
C ALA A 174 -12.82 6.14 -9.30
N ALA A 175 -13.20 5.88 -8.05
CA ALA A 175 -12.48 6.37 -6.88
C ALA A 175 -11.65 5.23 -6.28
N VAL A 176 -10.37 5.49 -6.01
CA VAL A 176 -9.37 4.47 -5.62
C VAL A 176 -8.49 5.04 -4.51
N THR A 177 -8.04 4.17 -3.60
CA THR A 177 -7.09 4.53 -2.55
C THR A 177 -5.68 4.04 -2.85
N GLN A 178 -4.69 4.88 -2.53
CA GLN A 178 -3.28 4.48 -2.38
C GLN A 178 -2.71 5.25 -1.19
N PHE A 179 -2.46 4.57 -0.07
CA PHE A 179 -2.09 5.22 1.18
C PHE A 179 -0.64 5.02 1.60
N GLU A 180 0.04 4.00 1.08
CA GLU A 180 1.49 3.89 1.28
C GLU A 180 2.20 4.98 0.48
N ALA A 181 3.08 5.79 1.09
CA ALA A 181 3.62 5.70 2.45
C ALA A 181 2.76 6.34 3.56
N THR A 182 2.27 7.55 3.34
CA THR A 182 1.60 8.38 4.35
C THR A 182 0.48 9.22 3.75
N ASP A 183 -0.35 8.61 2.90
CA ASP A 183 -1.43 9.31 2.21
C ASP A 183 -2.83 8.91 2.73
N ALA A 184 -2.95 8.06 3.77
CA ALA A 184 -4.24 7.82 4.44
C ALA A 184 -4.82 9.12 5.02
N ARG A 185 -3.95 10.00 5.52
CA ARG A 185 -4.26 11.36 5.97
C ARG A 185 -4.89 12.27 4.92
N ARG A 186 -4.87 11.90 3.63
CA ARG A 186 -5.57 12.57 2.51
C ARG A 186 -6.96 12.02 2.20
N ALA A 187 -7.36 10.98 2.91
CA ALA A 187 -8.68 10.39 2.78
C ALA A 187 -9.51 10.57 4.06
N PHE A 188 -8.87 10.59 5.23
CA PHE A 188 -9.52 10.84 6.51
C PHE A 188 -8.49 11.28 7.56
N PRO A 189 -8.86 12.17 8.51
CA PRO A 189 -7.98 12.53 9.63
C PRO A 189 -7.67 11.29 10.49
N CYS A 190 -6.40 10.97 10.71
CA CYS A 190 -6.01 9.76 11.44
C CYS A 190 -4.62 9.86 12.07
N TRP A 191 -4.27 8.87 12.89
CA TRP A 191 -2.91 8.69 13.41
C TRP A 191 -2.08 7.91 12.39
N ASP A 192 -1.66 8.61 11.32
CA ASP A 192 -1.06 8.02 10.12
C ASP A 192 0.43 7.69 10.30
N GLU A 193 0.71 6.84 11.29
CA GLU A 193 2.02 6.27 11.56
C GLU A 193 1.89 4.74 11.72
N ARG A 194 2.75 3.95 11.04
CA ARG A 194 2.63 2.48 10.94
C ARG A 194 2.49 1.74 12.27
N ALA A 195 3.13 2.25 13.32
CA ALA A 195 3.11 1.65 14.66
C ALA A 195 1.76 1.86 15.38
N ILE A 196 0.96 2.82 14.95
CA ILE A 196 -0.34 3.14 15.54
C ILE A 196 -1.41 2.33 14.81
N LYS A 197 -1.59 1.08 15.23
CA LYS A 197 -2.58 0.17 14.66
C LYS A 197 -3.95 0.32 15.32
N ALA A 198 -5.00 0.12 14.54
CA ALA A 198 -6.40 0.10 14.99
C ALA A 198 -7.19 -0.94 14.19
N THR A 199 -8.44 -1.17 14.59
CA THR A 199 -9.43 -1.86 13.75
C THR A 199 -10.26 -0.84 12.97
N PHE A 200 -10.74 -1.20 11.79
CA PHE A 200 -11.53 -0.30 10.95
C PHE A 200 -12.88 -0.92 10.62
N ASP A 201 -13.96 -0.16 10.80
CA ASP A 201 -15.30 -0.47 10.30
C ASP A 201 -15.58 0.50 9.15
N ILE A 202 -15.66 -0.02 7.92
CA ILE A 202 -15.78 0.82 6.72
C ILE A 202 -17.19 0.71 6.14
N SER A 203 -17.77 1.84 5.80
CA SER A 203 -19.04 1.95 5.07
C SER A 203 -18.88 2.92 3.90
N LEU A 204 -19.38 2.54 2.73
CA LEU A 204 -19.34 3.36 1.52
C LEU A 204 -20.76 3.64 1.03
N VAL A 205 -21.08 4.92 0.84
CA VAL A 205 -22.34 5.37 0.22
C VAL A 205 -22.08 5.64 -1.25
N VAL A 206 -22.58 4.78 -2.13
CA VAL A 206 -22.22 4.75 -3.56
C VAL A 206 -23.43 4.60 -4.47
N PRO A 207 -23.33 4.96 -5.77
CA PRO A 207 -24.37 4.67 -6.74
C PRO A 207 -24.70 3.17 -6.84
N LYS A 208 -25.98 2.84 -7.01
CA LYS A 208 -26.49 1.45 -7.07
C LYS A 208 -25.86 0.57 -8.14
N ASP A 209 -25.40 1.19 -9.22
CA ASP A 209 -24.80 0.58 -10.41
C ASP A 209 -23.26 0.54 -10.36
N ARG A 210 -22.64 0.91 -9.23
CA ARG A 210 -21.19 0.80 -9.01
C ARG A 210 -20.85 -0.36 -8.07
N VAL A 211 -19.70 -0.97 -8.33
CA VAL A 211 -19.05 -1.90 -7.41
C VAL A 211 -18.37 -1.07 -6.31
N ALA A 212 -18.54 -1.49 -5.06
CA ALA A 212 -17.83 -0.94 -3.91
C ALA A 212 -17.07 -2.07 -3.21
N LEU A 213 -15.76 -1.90 -3.11
CA LEU A 213 -14.84 -2.83 -2.46
C LEU A 213 -14.14 -2.14 -1.31
N SER A 214 -13.77 -2.92 -0.31
CA SER A 214 -12.87 -2.52 0.76
C SER A 214 -12.06 -3.72 1.21
N ASN A 215 -11.24 -3.55 2.26
CA ASN A 215 -10.45 -4.61 2.86
C ASN A 215 -11.31 -5.85 3.11
N MET A 216 -12.36 -5.76 3.93
CA MET A 216 -13.12 -6.94 4.36
C MET A 216 -14.31 -7.26 3.45
N ASN A 217 -14.96 -8.42 3.67
CA ASN A 217 -16.19 -8.80 2.97
C ASN A 217 -17.38 -7.89 3.33
N VAL A 218 -18.32 -7.74 2.39
CA VAL A 218 -19.61 -7.06 2.62
C VAL A 218 -20.44 -7.82 3.64
N ILE A 219 -21.04 -7.11 4.59
CA ILE A 219 -21.96 -7.65 5.62
C ILE A 219 -23.38 -7.09 5.52
N ASP A 220 -23.54 -5.91 4.93
CA ASP A 220 -24.84 -5.29 4.69
C ASP A 220 -24.79 -4.40 3.44
N ARG A 221 -25.90 -4.36 2.68
CA ARG A 221 -26.09 -3.48 1.53
C ARG A 221 -27.54 -3.06 1.49
N LYS A 222 -27.80 -1.79 1.76
CA LYS A 222 -29.17 -1.24 1.85
C LYS A 222 -29.30 0.07 1.09
N PRO A 223 -30.51 0.44 0.63
CA PRO A 223 -30.76 1.77 0.09
C PRO A 223 -30.33 2.86 1.06
N TYR A 224 -29.71 3.93 0.55
CA TYR A 224 -29.35 5.07 1.39
C TYR A 224 -30.62 5.92 1.68
N PRO A 225 -30.82 6.40 2.92
CA PRO A 225 -31.93 7.31 3.22
C PRO A 225 -31.88 8.55 2.31
N ASP A 226 -33.03 9.03 1.90
CA ASP A 226 -33.20 10.30 1.15
C ASP A 226 -32.60 10.37 -0.27
N ASP A 227 -31.95 9.30 -0.77
CA ASP A 227 -31.52 9.19 -2.17
C ASP A 227 -31.74 7.77 -2.73
N GLU A 228 -32.72 7.65 -3.64
CA GLU A 228 -33.08 6.37 -4.26
C GLU A 228 -32.03 5.83 -5.24
N ASN A 229 -31.02 6.61 -5.64
CA ASN A 229 -29.96 6.16 -6.54
C ASN A 229 -28.73 5.63 -5.80
N LEU A 230 -28.67 5.84 -4.48
CA LEU A 230 -27.54 5.46 -3.64
C LEU A 230 -27.85 4.23 -2.77
N VAL A 231 -26.79 3.52 -2.40
CA VAL A 231 -26.78 2.44 -1.41
C VAL A 231 -25.65 2.66 -0.41
N GLU A 232 -25.89 2.28 0.84
CA GLU A 232 -24.84 2.13 1.86
C GLU A 232 -24.37 0.68 1.85
N VAL A 233 -23.08 0.46 1.56
CA VAL A 233 -22.41 -0.84 1.61
C VAL A 233 -21.54 -0.88 2.86
N LYS A 234 -21.81 -1.80 3.78
CA LYS A 234 -21.04 -1.98 5.01
C LYS A 234 -20.15 -3.22 4.90
N PHE A 235 -18.90 -3.07 5.30
CA PHE A 235 -17.92 -4.15 5.32
C PHE A 235 -17.70 -4.66 6.75
N ALA A 236 -17.23 -5.91 6.89
CA ALA A 236 -16.84 -6.43 8.20
C ALA A 236 -15.67 -5.65 8.80
N ARG A 237 -15.53 -5.71 10.13
CA ARG A 237 -14.40 -5.10 10.84
C ARG A 237 -13.07 -5.72 10.44
N THR A 238 -12.06 -4.90 10.16
CA THR A 238 -10.69 -5.39 9.92
C THR A 238 -10.06 -5.98 11.20
N PRO A 239 -9.07 -6.87 11.10
CA PRO A 239 -8.12 -7.07 12.19
C PRO A 239 -7.38 -5.78 12.55
N VAL A 240 -6.60 -5.83 13.64
CA VAL A 240 -5.69 -4.75 14.01
C VAL A 240 -4.67 -4.55 12.88
N THR A 241 -4.73 -3.40 12.23
CA THR A 241 -3.93 -3.05 11.05
C THR A 241 -3.47 -1.59 11.11
N SER A 242 -2.49 -1.24 10.29
CA SER A 242 -1.99 0.13 10.11
C SER A 242 -2.84 0.89 9.09
N THR A 243 -2.88 2.22 9.21
CA THR A 243 -3.67 3.13 8.33
C THR A 243 -3.34 2.97 6.84
N TYR A 244 -2.07 2.76 6.49
CA TYR A 244 -1.63 2.66 5.09
C TYR A 244 -2.21 1.46 4.33
N LEU A 245 -2.74 0.46 5.05
CA LEU A 245 -3.36 -0.74 4.46
C LEU A 245 -4.88 -0.62 4.30
N VAL A 246 -5.49 0.45 4.82
CA VAL A 246 -6.91 0.71 4.58
C VAL A 246 -7.10 0.97 3.10
N ALA A 247 -8.06 0.29 2.49
CA ALA A 247 -8.36 0.47 1.08
C ALA A 247 -9.85 0.42 0.79
N PHE A 248 -10.25 1.20 -0.21
CA PHE A 248 -11.57 1.15 -0.79
C PHE A 248 -11.55 1.59 -2.25
N VAL A 249 -12.40 0.95 -3.04
CA VAL A 249 -12.53 1.21 -4.48
C VAL A 249 -14.00 1.30 -4.86
N VAL A 250 -14.36 2.34 -5.62
CA VAL A 250 -15.71 2.53 -6.18
C VAL A 250 -15.59 2.71 -7.68
N GLY A 251 -16.23 1.84 -8.46
CA GLY A 251 -16.15 1.93 -9.93
C GLY A 251 -16.96 0.86 -10.67
N GLU A 252 -16.73 0.77 -11.98
CA GLU A 252 -17.33 -0.25 -12.84
C GLU A 252 -16.30 -1.33 -13.13
N TYR A 253 -16.54 -2.55 -12.65
CA TYR A 253 -15.63 -3.67 -12.79
C TYR A 253 -16.39 -4.96 -13.09
N ASP A 254 -15.83 -5.77 -13.98
CA ASP A 254 -16.15 -7.20 -14.05
C ASP A 254 -15.24 -7.97 -13.09
N PHE A 255 -15.58 -9.21 -12.75
CA PHE A 255 -14.72 -10.05 -11.94
C PHE A 255 -14.72 -11.51 -12.40
N VAL A 256 -13.64 -12.22 -12.04
CA VAL A 256 -13.58 -13.68 -12.03
C VAL A 256 -13.26 -14.15 -10.62
N GLU A 257 -13.87 -15.25 -10.19
CA GLU A 257 -13.81 -15.75 -8.82
C GLU A 257 -13.40 -17.24 -8.79
N THR A 258 -12.68 -17.64 -7.76
CA THR A 258 -12.45 -19.03 -7.37
C THR A 258 -12.34 -19.16 -5.85
N ARG A 259 -12.16 -20.38 -5.34
CA ARG A 259 -11.75 -20.62 -3.95
C ARG A 259 -10.38 -21.27 -3.92
N SER A 260 -9.52 -20.81 -3.02
CA SER A 260 -8.25 -21.46 -2.74
C SER A 260 -8.49 -22.85 -2.13
N LYS A 261 -7.45 -23.68 -2.08
CA LYS A 261 -7.49 -25.01 -1.45
C LYS A 261 -7.91 -24.95 0.03
N ASP A 262 -7.65 -23.83 0.70
CA ASP A 262 -7.98 -23.59 2.10
C ASP A 262 -9.35 -22.90 2.31
N GLY A 263 -10.11 -22.69 1.22
CA GLY A 263 -11.47 -22.15 1.28
C GLY A 263 -11.59 -20.63 1.21
N VAL A 264 -10.47 -19.91 1.12
CA VAL A 264 -10.43 -18.43 0.94
C VAL A 264 -11.05 -18.08 -0.41
N CYS A 265 -11.98 -17.13 -0.44
CA CYS A 265 -12.55 -16.62 -1.69
C CYS A 265 -11.51 -15.73 -2.39
N VAL A 266 -11.15 -16.04 -3.63
CA VAL A 266 -10.18 -15.27 -4.40
C VAL A 266 -10.91 -14.63 -5.57
N CYS A 267 -10.88 -13.31 -5.67
CA CYS A 267 -11.54 -12.57 -6.74
C CYS A 267 -10.52 -11.70 -7.48
N VAL A 268 -10.61 -11.65 -8.81
CA VAL A 268 -9.85 -10.72 -9.64
C VAL A 268 -10.83 -9.76 -10.33
N TYR A 269 -10.79 -8.49 -9.94
CA TYR A 269 -11.57 -7.41 -10.55
C TYR A 269 -10.81 -6.79 -11.71
N THR A 270 -11.52 -6.59 -12.81
CA THR A 270 -10.97 -6.14 -14.09
C THR A 270 -11.85 -5.04 -14.68
N PRO A 271 -11.33 -4.19 -15.56
CA PRO A 271 -12.17 -3.30 -16.35
C PRO A 271 -13.26 -4.08 -17.09
N VAL A 272 -14.44 -3.49 -17.22
CA VAL A 272 -15.59 -4.11 -17.91
C VAL A 272 -15.19 -4.60 -19.31
N GLY A 273 -15.51 -5.86 -19.61
CA GLY A 273 -15.16 -6.56 -20.84
C GLY A 273 -13.80 -7.27 -20.83
N LYS A 274 -13.01 -7.17 -19.75
CA LYS A 274 -11.67 -7.79 -19.63
C LYS A 274 -11.58 -8.96 -18.64
N ALA A 275 -12.71 -9.48 -18.14
CA ALA A 275 -12.74 -10.58 -17.15
C ALA A 275 -11.85 -11.78 -17.51
N GLU A 276 -11.83 -12.18 -18.80
CA GLU A 276 -10.97 -13.26 -19.30
C GLU A 276 -9.47 -13.02 -19.04
N GLN A 277 -9.03 -11.76 -19.03
CA GLN A 277 -7.62 -11.40 -18.81
C GLN A 277 -7.20 -11.55 -17.35
N GLY A 278 -8.14 -11.58 -16.41
CA GLY A 278 -7.89 -11.80 -14.98
C GLY A 278 -7.70 -13.27 -14.60
N LYS A 279 -8.04 -14.22 -15.48
CA LYS A 279 -8.02 -15.67 -15.17
C LYS A 279 -6.65 -16.21 -14.79
N PHE A 280 -5.59 -15.70 -15.41
CA PHE A 280 -4.23 -16.15 -15.08
C PHE A 280 -3.82 -15.69 -13.67
N ALA A 281 -4.05 -14.42 -13.33
CA ALA A 281 -3.82 -13.93 -11.97
C ALA A 281 -4.66 -14.67 -10.92
N LEU A 282 -5.90 -15.01 -11.26
CA LEU A 282 -6.77 -15.82 -10.41
C LEU A 282 -6.16 -17.20 -10.11
N GLU A 283 -5.59 -17.87 -11.12
CA GLU A 283 -4.88 -19.13 -10.97
C GLU A 283 -3.63 -18.98 -10.10
N VAL A 284 -2.81 -17.95 -10.35
CA VAL A 284 -1.61 -17.66 -9.55
C VAL A 284 -2.00 -17.48 -8.09
N ALA A 285 -2.92 -16.57 -7.78
CA ALA A 285 -3.34 -16.27 -6.41
C ALA A 285 -3.90 -17.50 -5.67
N ALA A 286 -4.70 -18.33 -6.36
CA ALA A 286 -5.26 -19.55 -5.79
C ALA A 286 -4.21 -20.62 -5.47
N LYS A 287 -3.06 -20.64 -6.16
CA LYS A 287 -1.91 -21.51 -5.86
C LYS A 287 -0.98 -20.91 -4.80
N THR A 288 -0.78 -19.59 -4.84
CA THR A 288 0.13 -18.86 -3.95
C THR A 288 -0.34 -18.86 -2.50
N LEU A 289 -1.65 -18.67 -2.24
CA LEU A 289 -2.17 -18.64 -0.86
C LEU A 289 -1.88 -19.94 -0.07
N PRO A 290 -2.20 -21.15 -0.58
CA PRO A 290 -1.83 -22.39 0.10
C PRO A 290 -0.32 -22.59 0.23
N PHE A 291 0.47 -22.17 -0.77
CA PHE A 291 1.93 -22.25 -0.70
C PHE A 291 2.48 -21.46 0.48
N TYR A 292 2.08 -20.19 0.65
CA TYR A 292 2.56 -19.37 1.77
C TYR A 292 2.08 -19.87 3.12
N LYS A 293 0.82 -20.31 3.22
CA LYS A 293 0.33 -20.96 4.44
C LYS A 293 1.21 -22.16 4.81
N ASP A 294 1.48 -23.05 3.86
CA ASP A 294 2.25 -24.28 4.12
C ASP A 294 3.73 -23.98 4.39
N TYR A 295 4.30 -22.97 3.72
CA TYR A 295 5.70 -22.57 3.88
C TYR A 295 5.95 -21.89 5.23
N PHE A 296 5.09 -20.96 5.64
CA PHE A 296 5.20 -20.23 6.91
C PHE A 296 4.56 -20.95 8.09
N ASN A 297 3.70 -21.95 7.82
CA ASN A 297 2.84 -22.60 8.81
C ASN A 297 2.00 -21.57 9.61
N VAL A 298 1.47 -20.56 8.90
CA VAL A 298 0.58 -19.52 9.43
C VAL A 298 -0.53 -19.32 8.40
N PRO A 299 -1.81 -19.55 8.72
CA PRO A 299 -2.89 -19.40 7.76
C PRO A 299 -3.14 -17.92 7.42
N TYR A 300 -3.63 -17.68 6.20
CA TYR A 300 -4.18 -16.38 5.84
C TYR A 300 -5.45 -16.11 6.68
N PRO A 301 -5.54 -14.98 7.40
CA PRO A 301 -6.53 -14.82 8.46
C PRO A 301 -7.92 -14.36 7.98
N LEU A 302 -8.08 -13.94 6.72
CA LEU A 302 -9.29 -13.30 6.21
C LEU A 302 -10.11 -14.23 5.31
N PRO A 303 -11.45 -14.03 5.21
CA PRO A 303 -12.32 -14.94 4.46
C PRO A 303 -12.19 -14.81 2.94
N LYS A 304 -11.68 -13.68 2.45
CA LYS A 304 -11.47 -13.40 1.03
C LYS A 304 -10.13 -12.71 0.77
N ILE A 305 -9.76 -12.65 -0.50
CA ILE A 305 -8.72 -11.76 -1.03
C ILE A 305 -9.17 -11.26 -2.40
N ASP A 306 -9.25 -9.94 -2.54
CA ASP A 306 -9.55 -9.29 -3.81
C ASP A 306 -8.26 -8.75 -4.42
N LEU A 307 -8.08 -8.99 -5.72
CA LEU A 307 -7.04 -8.41 -6.56
C LEU A 307 -7.72 -7.53 -7.59
N ILE A 308 -7.34 -6.27 -7.72
CA ILE A 308 -8.03 -5.34 -8.63
C ILE A 308 -7.05 -4.62 -9.56
N ALA A 309 -7.36 -4.64 -10.86
CA ALA A 309 -6.63 -3.89 -11.87
C ALA A 309 -7.16 -2.46 -11.95
N ILE A 310 -6.31 -1.49 -11.62
CA ILE A 310 -6.57 -0.05 -11.68
C ILE A 310 -5.92 0.55 -12.93
N ALA A 311 -6.65 1.43 -13.62
CA ALA A 311 -6.20 2.04 -14.87
C ALA A 311 -5.04 3.03 -14.66
N ASP A 312 -5.20 3.95 -13.71
CA ASP A 312 -4.18 4.92 -13.31
C ASP A 312 -3.60 4.52 -11.95
N PHE A 313 -2.44 3.87 -11.95
CA PHE A 313 -1.78 3.43 -10.72
C PHE A 313 -0.30 3.79 -10.78
N ALA A 314 0.20 4.54 -9.79
CA ALA A 314 1.58 5.06 -9.82
C ALA A 314 2.60 3.91 -9.73
N ALA A 315 2.39 2.99 -8.78
CA ALA A 315 3.25 1.84 -8.53
C ALA A 315 2.97 0.65 -9.47
N GLY A 316 3.62 -0.48 -9.21
CA GLY A 316 3.31 -1.76 -9.85
C GLY A 316 2.05 -2.39 -9.26
N ALA A 317 2.03 -2.51 -7.94
CA ALA A 317 0.91 -2.96 -7.13
C ALA A 317 1.05 -2.42 -5.68
N MET A 318 0.09 -2.74 -4.81
CA MET A 318 0.06 -2.37 -3.38
C MET A 318 -0.75 -3.41 -2.61
N GLU A 319 -0.21 -3.86 -1.48
CA GLU A 319 -0.61 -5.05 -0.74
C GLU A 319 -1.82 -4.88 0.19
N ASN A 320 -2.66 -3.84 -0.01
CA ASN A 320 -3.70 -3.48 0.95
C ASN A 320 -4.47 -4.72 1.41
N TRP A 321 -4.61 -4.90 2.72
CA TRP A 321 -5.00 -6.19 3.28
C TRP A 321 -6.37 -6.62 2.75
N ASP A 322 -6.44 -7.73 2.00
CA ASP A 322 -7.65 -8.26 1.35
C ASP A 322 -8.20 -7.43 0.15
N LEU A 323 -7.58 -6.29 -0.21
CA LEU A 323 -7.90 -5.54 -1.43
C LEU A 323 -6.63 -5.04 -2.14
N VAL A 324 -5.92 -5.98 -2.76
CA VAL A 324 -4.64 -5.72 -3.41
C VAL A 324 -4.86 -5.01 -4.74
N THR A 325 -4.26 -3.82 -4.90
CA THR A 325 -4.43 -2.99 -6.10
C THR A 325 -3.23 -3.14 -7.03
N TYR A 326 -3.47 -3.28 -8.33
CA TYR A 326 -2.44 -3.48 -9.34
C TYR A 326 -2.60 -2.50 -10.48
N ARG A 327 -1.50 -2.11 -11.12
CA ARG A 327 -1.56 -1.60 -12.49
C ARG A 327 -2.08 -2.70 -13.42
N GLU A 328 -2.88 -2.36 -14.44
CA GLU A 328 -3.43 -3.36 -15.37
C GLU A 328 -2.37 -4.33 -15.93
N THR A 329 -1.17 -3.84 -16.29
CA THR A 329 -0.08 -4.65 -16.85
C THR A 329 0.57 -5.63 -15.86
N ALA A 330 0.32 -5.44 -14.56
CA ALA A 330 0.83 -6.29 -13.48
C ALA A 330 -0.19 -7.35 -13.03
N LEU A 331 -1.41 -7.35 -13.59
CA LEU A 331 -2.46 -8.31 -13.23
C LEU A 331 -3.13 -8.99 -14.43
N LEU A 332 -3.28 -8.28 -15.56
CA LEU A 332 -4.06 -8.75 -16.70
C LEU A 332 -3.17 -9.40 -17.76
N ILE A 333 -3.56 -10.60 -18.21
CA ILE A 333 -2.92 -11.34 -19.29
C ILE A 333 -3.92 -11.56 -20.42
N ASP A 334 -3.66 -10.96 -21.58
CA ASP A 334 -4.41 -11.26 -22.80
C ASP A 334 -3.95 -12.63 -23.35
N PRO A 335 -4.83 -13.65 -23.40
CA PRO A 335 -4.46 -14.98 -23.88
C PRO A 335 -3.94 -15.00 -25.32
N LYS A 336 -4.30 -14.01 -26.14
CA LYS A 336 -3.90 -13.92 -27.56
C LYS A 336 -2.62 -13.15 -27.79
N ASN A 337 -2.35 -12.13 -26.96
CA ASN A 337 -1.32 -11.12 -27.25
C ASN A 337 -0.20 -11.04 -26.20
N SER A 338 -0.43 -11.46 -24.95
CA SER A 338 0.60 -11.40 -23.90
C SER A 338 1.66 -12.48 -24.09
N CYS A 339 2.94 -12.09 -24.00
CA CYS A 339 4.07 -13.00 -24.12
C CYS A 339 4.36 -13.76 -22.80
N SER A 340 5.24 -14.76 -22.87
CA SER A 340 5.65 -15.56 -21.70
C SER A 340 6.25 -14.71 -20.58
N SER A 341 7.08 -13.71 -20.91
CA SER A 341 7.66 -12.81 -19.92
C SER A 341 6.59 -11.98 -19.19
N SER A 342 5.50 -11.59 -19.85
CA SER A 342 4.37 -10.92 -19.17
C SER A 342 3.68 -11.85 -18.17
N ARG A 343 3.51 -13.14 -18.51
CA ARG A 343 2.95 -14.13 -17.57
C ARG A 343 3.85 -14.33 -16.36
N GLN A 344 5.16 -14.45 -16.56
CA GLN A 344 6.13 -14.54 -15.47
C GLN A 344 6.12 -13.30 -14.58
N TRP A 345 6.05 -12.11 -15.19
CA TRP A 345 5.92 -10.85 -14.46
C TRP A 345 4.66 -10.81 -13.59
N VAL A 346 3.49 -11.12 -14.15
CA VAL A 346 2.24 -11.18 -13.37
C VAL A 346 2.32 -12.23 -12.26
N ALA A 347 2.95 -13.38 -12.51
CA ALA A 347 3.12 -14.41 -11.49
C ALA A 347 4.02 -13.94 -10.33
N LEU A 348 5.12 -13.25 -10.62
CA LEU A 348 6.01 -12.66 -9.62
C LEU A 348 5.28 -11.60 -8.80
N VAL A 349 4.67 -10.59 -9.46
CA VAL A 349 4.01 -9.49 -8.74
C VAL A 349 2.84 -9.99 -7.89
N VAL A 350 1.99 -10.89 -8.39
CA VAL A 350 0.94 -11.50 -7.55
C VAL A 350 1.55 -12.31 -6.39
N GLY A 351 2.67 -13.00 -6.62
CA GLY A 351 3.45 -13.65 -5.58
C GLY A 351 3.94 -12.68 -4.50
N HIS A 352 4.51 -11.55 -4.90
CA HIS A 352 5.02 -10.47 -4.04
C HIS A 352 3.92 -9.90 -3.14
N GLU A 353 2.82 -9.44 -3.73
CA GLU A 353 1.72 -8.82 -2.98
C GLU A 353 1.03 -9.79 -2.02
N LEU A 354 0.97 -11.07 -2.39
CA LEU A 354 0.43 -12.11 -1.50
C LEU A 354 1.41 -12.47 -0.37
N ALA A 355 2.72 -12.29 -0.56
CA ALA A 355 3.70 -12.47 0.52
C ALA A 355 3.54 -11.38 1.58
N HIS A 356 3.24 -10.15 1.16
CA HIS A 356 3.00 -9.02 2.06
C HIS A 356 1.85 -9.23 3.04
N GLN A 357 0.90 -10.13 2.73
CA GLN A 357 -0.16 -10.51 3.66
C GLN A 357 0.41 -11.10 4.97
N TRP A 358 1.62 -11.66 4.94
CA TRP A 358 2.39 -12.06 6.13
C TRP A 358 3.48 -11.03 6.48
N PHE A 359 4.25 -10.57 5.48
CA PHE A 359 5.39 -9.64 5.63
C PHE A 359 5.00 -8.21 5.26
N GLY A 360 4.32 -7.54 6.16
CA GLY A 360 3.86 -6.16 6.02
C GLY A 360 2.51 -5.94 6.68
N ASN A 361 1.56 -6.84 6.42
CA ASN A 361 0.20 -6.75 6.94
C ASN A 361 0.10 -7.41 8.33
N LEU A 362 0.36 -8.71 8.38
CA LEU A 362 0.33 -9.48 9.63
C LEU A 362 1.43 -9.02 10.59
N VAL A 363 2.65 -8.86 10.10
CA VAL A 363 3.78 -8.30 10.84
C VAL A 363 4.30 -7.10 10.06
N THR A 364 4.17 -5.90 10.63
CA THR A 364 4.57 -4.65 9.97
C THR A 364 5.91 -4.18 10.53
N MET A 365 6.76 -3.54 9.74
CA MET A 365 7.92 -2.85 10.31
C MET A 365 7.50 -1.78 11.34
N GLU A 366 8.28 -1.58 12.39
CA GLU A 366 8.03 -0.52 13.39
C GLU A 366 8.17 0.88 12.79
N TRP A 367 9.18 1.05 11.95
CA TRP A 367 9.43 2.28 11.22
C TRP A 367 10.08 1.99 9.87
N TRP A 368 10.04 2.98 8.99
CA TRP A 368 10.54 2.93 7.62
C TRP A 368 12.00 2.52 7.49
N THR A 369 12.81 2.77 8.52
CA THR A 369 14.19 2.27 8.64
C THR A 369 14.33 0.76 8.40
N HIS A 370 13.27 -0.01 8.66
CA HIS A 370 13.25 -1.46 8.51
C HIS A 370 12.44 -1.94 7.30
N LEU A 371 12.28 -1.11 6.26
CA LEU A 371 11.51 -1.39 5.05
C LEU A 371 11.83 -2.77 4.42
N ARG A 372 13.10 -3.17 4.46
CA ARG A 372 13.56 -4.50 3.97
C ARG A 372 12.83 -5.70 4.58
N LEU A 373 12.28 -5.56 5.79
CA LEU A 373 11.50 -6.62 6.45
C LEU A 373 10.21 -6.94 5.68
N ASN A 374 9.69 -5.96 4.96
CA ASN A 374 8.57 -6.12 4.03
C ASN A 374 9.13 -6.43 2.63
N GLU A 375 9.77 -5.44 2.00
CA GLU A 375 10.07 -5.47 0.55
C GLU A 375 11.13 -6.50 0.18
N GLY A 376 12.20 -6.60 0.96
CA GLY A 376 13.26 -7.56 0.71
C GLY A 376 12.76 -9.00 0.85
N PHE A 377 11.87 -9.26 1.81
CA PHE A 377 11.27 -10.58 2.01
C PHE A 377 10.27 -10.94 0.93
N ALA A 378 9.36 -10.02 0.59
CA ALA A 378 8.39 -10.23 -0.48
C ALA A 378 9.11 -10.49 -1.82
N SER A 379 10.12 -9.69 -2.14
CA SER A 379 10.95 -9.81 -3.36
C SER A 379 11.75 -11.11 -3.42
N TRP A 380 12.14 -11.70 -2.27
CA TRP A 380 12.83 -12.99 -2.27
C TRP A 380 11.85 -14.15 -2.45
N ILE A 381 10.74 -14.14 -1.69
CA ILE A 381 9.87 -15.31 -1.64
C ILE A 381 8.95 -15.43 -2.85
N GLU A 382 8.71 -14.35 -3.60
CA GLU A 382 8.01 -14.43 -4.90
C GLU A 382 8.68 -15.44 -5.84
N TYR A 383 10.01 -15.49 -5.91
CA TYR A 383 10.76 -16.43 -6.73
C TYR A 383 10.54 -17.87 -6.25
N LEU A 384 10.57 -18.09 -4.94
CA LEU A 384 10.35 -19.41 -4.36
C LEU A 384 8.90 -19.90 -4.60
N CYS A 385 7.93 -18.99 -4.53
CA CYS A 385 6.52 -19.27 -4.81
C CYS A 385 6.32 -19.60 -6.29
N VAL A 386 6.83 -18.76 -7.20
CA VAL A 386 6.67 -18.95 -8.65
C VAL A 386 7.37 -20.22 -9.11
N ASP A 387 8.57 -20.52 -8.61
CA ASP A 387 9.28 -21.77 -8.89
C ASP A 387 8.46 -23.01 -8.46
N HIS A 388 7.81 -22.93 -7.30
CA HIS A 388 6.94 -24.01 -6.83
C HIS A 388 5.66 -24.16 -7.66
N CYS A 389 5.00 -23.05 -7.98
CA CYS A 389 3.69 -23.05 -8.65
C CYS A 389 3.78 -23.26 -10.17
N PHE A 390 4.90 -22.84 -10.78
CA PHE A 390 5.16 -22.83 -12.22
C PHE A 390 6.64 -23.18 -12.51
N PRO A 391 7.09 -24.41 -12.16
CA PRO A 391 8.50 -24.82 -12.29
C PRO A 391 9.02 -24.74 -13.73
N GLU A 392 8.14 -24.79 -14.73
CA GLU A 392 8.49 -24.64 -16.15
C GLU A 392 9.02 -23.24 -16.51
N TYR A 393 8.86 -22.24 -15.64
CA TYR A 393 9.40 -20.90 -15.85
C TYR A 393 10.89 -20.79 -15.52
N ASP A 394 11.44 -21.74 -14.75
CA ASP A 394 12.84 -21.76 -14.32
C ASP A 394 13.30 -20.39 -13.77
N ILE A 395 12.45 -19.81 -12.92
CA ILE A 395 12.49 -18.37 -12.58
C ILE A 395 13.78 -17.99 -11.85
N TRP A 396 14.40 -18.92 -11.12
CA TRP A 396 15.67 -18.73 -10.44
C TRP A 396 16.84 -18.45 -11.38
N THR A 397 16.79 -18.91 -12.64
CA THR A 397 17.83 -18.53 -13.64
C THR A 397 17.79 -17.05 -13.97
N GLN A 398 16.65 -16.41 -13.77
CA GLN A 398 16.45 -14.99 -14.05
C GLN A 398 16.84 -14.10 -12.87
N PHE A 399 16.72 -14.59 -11.62
CA PHE A 399 17.06 -13.87 -10.38
C PHE A 399 18.43 -13.19 -10.43
N VAL A 400 19.46 -13.89 -10.95
CA VAL A 400 20.83 -13.36 -11.04
C VAL A 400 20.88 -12.13 -11.94
N SER A 401 20.17 -12.15 -13.06
CA SER A 401 20.14 -11.04 -14.02
C SER A 401 19.18 -9.93 -13.64
N ALA A 402 18.03 -10.26 -13.04
CA ALA A 402 16.95 -9.33 -12.77
C ALA A 402 17.15 -8.54 -11.47
N ASP A 403 17.54 -9.23 -10.39
CA ASP A 403 17.66 -8.63 -9.06
C ASP A 403 19.11 -8.50 -8.61
N TYR A 404 19.88 -9.58 -8.64
CA TYR A 404 21.25 -9.54 -8.11
C TYR A 404 22.14 -8.56 -8.88
N THR A 405 22.12 -8.60 -10.22
CA THR A 405 22.91 -7.68 -11.04
C THR A 405 22.46 -6.23 -10.86
N ARG A 406 21.15 -5.98 -10.82
CA ARG A 406 20.57 -4.65 -10.59
C ARG A 406 20.98 -4.08 -9.23
N ALA A 407 20.95 -4.90 -8.18
CA ALA A 407 21.42 -4.52 -6.86
C ALA A 407 22.91 -4.15 -6.88
N GLN A 408 23.76 -4.96 -7.54
CA GLN A 408 25.20 -4.68 -7.66
C GLN A 408 25.49 -3.39 -8.43
N GLU A 409 24.73 -3.10 -9.49
CA GLU A 409 24.91 -1.87 -10.28
C GLU A 409 24.69 -0.60 -9.45
N LEU A 410 23.65 -0.57 -8.60
CA LEU A 410 23.41 0.56 -7.69
C LEU A 410 24.38 0.56 -6.51
N ASP A 411 24.65 -0.62 -5.93
CA ASP A 411 25.48 -0.74 -4.73
C ASP A 411 26.97 -0.47 -4.98
N ALA A 412 27.41 -0.55 -6.24
CA ALA A 412 28.76 -0.20 -6.67
C ALA A 412 29.00 1.33 -6.77
N LEU A 413 27.97 2.16 -6.62
CA LEU A 413 28.08 3.61 -6.70
C LEU A 413 28.41 4.23 -5.33
N ASP A 414 29.26 5.26 -5.31
CA ASP A 414 29.63 5.99 -4.08
C ASP A 414 28.43 6.61 -3.35
N ASN A 415 27.33 6.88 -4.06
CA ASN A 415 26.10 7.45 -3.53
C ASN A 415 25.01 6.39 -3.22
N SER A 416 25.37 5.10 -3.17
CA SER A 416 24.50 4.05 -2.62
C SER A 416 24.25 4.27 -1.12
N HIS A 417 23.38 3.44 -0.52
CA HIS A 417 23.11 3.42 0.90
C HIS A 417 23.08 1.98 1.47
N PRO A 418 23.25 1.81 2.80
CA PRO A 418 22.99 0.54 3.45
C PRO A 418 21.52 0.10 3.26
N ILE A 419 21.22 -1.19 3.42
CA ILE A 419 19.84 -1.69 3.30
C ILE A 419 18.93 -1.06 4.39
N GLU A 420 19.49 -0.75 5.56
CA GLU A 420 18.79 0.00 6.61
C GLU A 420 19.25 1.45 6.60
N VAL A 421 18.32 2.37 6.31
CA VAL A 421 18.56 3.81 6.26
C VAL A 421 17.73 4.49 7.33
N SER A 422 18.35 5.38 8.11
CA SER A 422 17.60 6.20 9.06
C SER A 422 16.69 7.17 8.32
N VAL A 423 15.37 6.93 8.41
CA VAL A 423 14.35 7.84 7.87
C VAL A 423 13.86 8.75 8.98
N GLY A 424 14.02 10.05 8.81
CA GLY A 424 13.51 11.05 9.74
C GLY A 424 12.08 11.44 9.38
N HIS A 425 11.92 12.11 8.24
CA HIS A 425 10.63 12.60 7.77
C HIS A 425 9.99 11.57 6.80
N PRO A 426 8.66 11.32 6.86
CA PRO A 426 8.01 10.36 5.98
C PRO A 426 8.15 10.65 4.47
N SER A 427 8.38 11.90 4.08
CA SER A 427 8.67 12.25 2.68
C SER A 427 10.00 11.70 2.15
N GLU A 428 10.91 11.28 3.04
CA GLU A 428 12.18 10.65 2.67
C GLU A 428 12.00 9.16 2.35
N VAL A 429 10.83 8.58 2.66
CA VAL A 429 10.58 7.15 2.49
C VAL A 429 10.59 6.75 1.02
N ASP A 430 10.04 7.59 0.13
CA ASP A 430 10.04 7.34 -1.31
C ASP A 430 11.45 7.14 -1.88
N GLU A 431 12.48 7.73 -1.24
CA GLU A 431 13.88 7.59 -1.65
C GLU A 431 14.45 6.20 -1.35
N ILE A 432 13.89 5.48 -0.37
CA ILE A 432 14.36 4.14 0.03
C ILE A 432 13.51 3.00 -0.56
N PHE A 433 12.43 3.32 -1.28
CA PHE A 433 11.69 2.37 -2.12
C PHE A 433 12.44 2.11 -3.44
N ASP A 434 13.65 1.55 -3.32
CA ASP A 434 14.61 1.44 -4.40
C ASP A 434 15.16 0.01 -4.57
N ALA A 435 16.02 -0.23 -5.57
CA ALA A 435 16.52 -1.59 -5.78
C ALA A 435 17.49 -2.08 -4.69
N ILE A 436 17.97 -1.20 -3.80
CA ILE A 436 18.72 -1.60 -2.61
C ILE A 436 17.78 -2.26 -1.60
N SER A 437 16.64 -1.64 -1.28
CA SER A 437 15.67 -2.24 -0.34
C SER A 437 15.07 -3.55 -0.86
N TYR A 438 14.74 -3.59 -2.16
CA TYR A 438 14.13 -4.76 -2.82
C TYR A 438 15.18 -5.80 -3.20
N SER A 439 15.96 -5.54 -4.26
CA SER A 439 16.82 -6.53 -4.90
C SER A 439 18.04 -6.90 -4.06
N LYS A 440 18.70 -5.93 -3.38
CA LYS A 440 19.81 -6.25 -2.46
C LYS A 440 19.28 -6.95 -1.21
N GLY A 441 18.14 -6.48 -0.66
CA GLY A 441 17.41 -7.15 0.42
C GLY A 441 17.16 -8.63 0.11
N ALA A 442 16.52 -8.91 -1.03
CA ALA A 442 16.22 -10.26 -1.49
C ALA A 442 17.47 -11.12 -1.69
N SER A 443 18.54 -10.53 -2.26
CA SER A 443 19.81 -11.22 -2.47
C SER A 443 20.49 -11.65 -1.17
N VAL A 444 20.46 -10.79 -0.15
CA VAL A 444 21.01 -11.11 1.18
C VAL A 444 20.16 -12.17 1.88
N ILE A 445 18.82 -12.08 1.79
CA ILE A 445 17.91 -13.08 2.35
C ILE A 445 18.12 -14.44 1.68
N ARG A 446 18.29 -14.48 0.36
CA ARG A 446 18.62 -15.70 -0.39
C ARG A 446 19.93 -16.31 0.09
N MET A 447 20.96 -15.50 0.29
CA MET A 447 22.25 -15.96 0.82
C MET A 447 22.10 -16.54 2.23
N LEU A 448 21.29 -15.90 3.09
CA LEU A 448 21.00 -16.39 4.43
C LEU A 448 20.22 -17.70 4.41
N HIS A 449 19.19 -17.81 3.56
CA HIS A 449 18.39 -19.02 3.35
C HIS A 449 19.26 -20.21 2.92
N ASP A 450 20.18 -20.00 1.98
CA ASP A 450 21.13 -21.03 1.54
C ASP A 450 22.11 -21.42 2.66
N TYR A 451 22.60 -20.44 3.43
CA TYR A 451 23.55 -20.66 4.52
C TYR A 451 22.96 -21.46 5.69
N ILE A 452 21.74 -21.14 6.14
CA ILE A 452 21.11 -21.83 7.29
C ILE A 452 20.28 -23.06 6.87
N GLY A 453 19.90 -23.14 5.60
CA GLY A 453 19.07 -24.21 5.05
C GLY A 453 17.57 -24.01 5.23
N ASP A 454 16.79 -24.49 4.24
CA ASP A 454 15.34 -24.27 4.13
C ASP A 454 14.55 -24.68 5.39
N LYS A 455 14.91 -25.80 6.03
CA LYS A 455 14.20 -26.30 7.22
C LYS A 455 14.32 -25.33 8.40
N ASP A 456 15.53 -24.87 8.69
CA ASP A 456 15.77 -23.98 9.82
C ASP A 456 15.30 -22.56 9.52
N PHE A 457 15.39 -22.12 8.25
CA PHE A 457 14.80 -20.88 7.79
C PHE A 457 13.28 -20.85 7.98
N LYS A 458 12.54 -21.86 7.52
CA LYS A 458 11.09 -21.99 7.73
C LYS A 458 10.71 -21.94 9.20
N LYS A 459 11.46 -22.64 10.05
CA LYS A 459 11.24 -22.63 11.50
C LYS A 459 11.42 -21.22 12.08
N GLY A 460 12.48 -20.51 11.66
CA GLY A 460 12.71 -19.12 12.05
C GLY A 460 11.57 -18.19 11.63
N MET A 461 11.10 -18.32 10.38
CA MET A 461 9.97 -17.51 9.88
C MET A 461 8.68 -17.78 10.64
N ASN A 462 8.36 -19.04 10.92
CA ASN A 462 7.18 -19.39 11.73
C ASN A 462 7.25 -18.76 13.13
N MET A 463 8.42 -18.84 13.78
CA MET A 463 8.64 -18.23 15.09
C MET A 463 8.49 -16.70 15.05
N TYR A 464 9.05 -16.05 14.04
CA TYR A 464 8.94 -14.60 13.84
C TYR A 464 7.47 -14.18 13.63
N LEU A 465 6.78 -14.77 12.65
CA LEU A 465 5.40 -14.43 12.31
C LEU A 465 4.44 -14.69 13.46
N THR A 466 4.58 -15.83 14.17
CA THR A 466 3.73 -16.17 15.31
C THR A 466 3.94 -15.21 16.49
N LYS A 467 5.19 -14.80 16.76
CA LYS A 467 5.53 -13.91 17.88
C LYS A 467 5.03 -12.48 17.67
N PHE A 468 5.12 -11.98 16.43
CA PHE A 468 4.81 -10.59 16.07
C PHE A 468 3.48 -10.42 15.34
N GLN A 469 2.65 -11.46 15.26
CA GLN A 469 1.33 -11.42 14.65
C GLN A 469 0.50 -10.22 15.17
N GLN A 470 0.01 -9.39 14.23
CA GLN A 470 -0.74 -8.15 14.46
C GLN A 470 0.02 -7.05 15.23
N LYS A 471 1.35 -7.14 15.29
CA LYS A 471 2.23 -6.16 15.93
C LYS A 471 3.21 -5.57 14.92
N ASN A 472 4.16 -4.80 15.43
CA ASN A 472 5.29 -4.29 14.68
C ASN A 472 6.58 -4.98 15.11
N ALA A 473 7.58 -5.02 14.21
CA ALA A 473 8.90 -5.57 14.48
C ALA A 473 10.02 -4.65 13.97
N ALA A 474 11.15 -4.66 14.67
CA ALA A 474 12.40 -4.02 14.26
C ALA A 474 13.41 -5.05 13.75
N ALA A 475 14.45 -4.60 13.05
CA ALA A 475 15.45 -5.50 12.47
C ALA A 475 16.12 -6.44 13.48
N GLY A 476 16.35 -5.99 14.72
CA GLY A 476 16.93 -6.84 15.78
C GLY A 476 15.99 -7.91 16.34
N ASN A 477 14.73 -7.94 15.90
CA ASN A 477 13.77 -8.98 16.28
C ASN A 477 13.78 -10.19 15.33
N LEU A 478 14.18 -9.98 14.07
CA LEU A 478 14.35 -11.01 13.05
C LEU A 478 15.74 -11.65 13.21
#